data_AF-A0A958UTP8-F1
#
_entry.id   AF-A0A958UTP8-F1
#
_cell.length_a   1.000
_cell.length_b   1.000
_cell.length_c   1.000
_cell.angle_alpha   90.00
_cell.angle_beta   90.00
_cell.angle_gamma   90.00
#
_symmetry.space_group_name_H-M   'P 1'
#
loop_
_entity.id
_entity.type
_entity.pdbx_description
1 polymer ?
#
loop_
_entity_poly.entity_id
_entity_poly.type
_entity_poly.pdbx_seq_one_letter_code
_entity_poly.pdbx_strand_id
1 'polypeptide(L)'
;MKLKSFSIVILFLLIGSSAFSQIELKNKVMELGTLMPLENASIYIQKTTIGTISNSDGKFVLMVPKEYEKDTLVVSSIGFKSYKTPVNEFDNSMEIYLEEDVASLDEIILVADTRPKTGNDIMLRALERLPDNMPESPYLEKGFVRHKERNRAEFKWLVESAITLYNSGYDSIANEQIKVNVDQVRKSYDLRDVDSLLVYTSYLKSKNRNLRLKKDNLRRDTIKTSSLVKAIKWNDTRINGLDNLFQGKLNLLRKSGDPKALFGKHMLENHQFNLDTVLVDNDRKIYKIQILEGADYVDLNTKGIFNDGYKANGWIYIYWDTYAIKKIEYELIAASDAQKSRSKTLFDTNVGHKLEVSYMEYNDKMYLNYIYYETPKLVNVGDKTIKPEEVTKEDRDARFYYTVQEVLFTEIIVDPEQVAQAQNQTWDSDLFLPRPYNKDFWKNYNTLLENEEEEKLIDDLTQKYSLYKD
;
A
#
# COMPACT_ATOMS: atom_id res chain seq x y z
N MET A 1 -35.94 13.81 -50.37
CA MET A 1 -35.81 12.84 -49.25
C MET A 1 -34.39 12.74 -48.64
N LYS A 2 -33.45 13.66 -48.93
CA LYS A 2 -32.05 13.57 -48.43
C LYS A 2 -31.68 14.53 -47.28
N LEU A 3 -32.49 15.55 -46.96
CA LEU A 3 -32.18 16.50 -45.87
C LEU A 3 -32.54 15.99 -44.46
N LYS A 4 -33.51 15.08 -44.32
CA LYS A 4 -33.91 14.56 -42.98
C LYS A 4 -32.85 13.64 -42.34
N SER A 5 -32.04 12.95 -43.16
CA SER A 5 -31.00 12.05 -42.64
C SER A 5 -29.75 12.79 -42.14
N PHE A 6 -29.47 13.99 -42.67
CA PHE A 6 -28.32 14.79 -42.24
C PHE A 6 -28.57 15.50 -40.90
N SER A 7 -29.83 15.87 -40.62
CA SER A 7 -30.20 16.48 -39.33
C SER A 7 -30.15 15.50 -38.15
N ILE A 8 -30.35 14.20 -38.39
CA ILE A 8 -30.28 13.16 -37.34
C ILE A 8 -28.82 12.84 -36.96
N VAL A 9 -27.88 12.92 -37.92
CA VAL A 9 -26.44 12.71 -37.66
C VAL A 9 -25.84 13.86 -36.86
N ILE A 10 -26.26 15.10 -37.10
CA ILE A 10 -25.82 16.27 -36.31
C ILE A 10 -26.41 16.23 -34.89
N LEU A 11 -27.63 15.72 -34.72
CA LEU A 11 -28.24 15.57 -33.39
C LEU A 11 -27.56 14.47 -32.55
N PHE A 12 -27.03 13.41 -33.19
CA PHE A 12 -26.21 12.38 -32.53
C PHE A 12 -24.79 12.86 -32.18
N LEU A 13 -24.24 13.85 -32.90
CA LEU A 13 -22.95 14.48 -32.58
C LEU A 13 -23.01 15.48 -31.41
N LEU A 14 -24.21 15.93 -31.04
CA LEU A 14 -24.44 16.85 -29.91
C LEU A 14 -24.78 16.14 -28.60
N ILE A 15 -24.96 14.81 -28.63
CA ILE A 15 -25.19 13.98 -27.45
C ILE A 15 -23.88 13.29 -27.11
N GLY A 16 -23.12 13.87 -26.17
CA GLY A 16 -22.17 13.11 -25.37
C GLY A 16 -20.68 13.39 -25.58
N SER A 17 -20.26 14.64 -25.52
CA SER A 17 -18.91 14.99 -25.03
C SER A 17 -19.04 15.77 -23.74
N SER A 18 -19.48 15.10 -22.67
CA SER A 18 -19.35 15.65 -21.32
C SER A 18 -17.87 15.58 -20.95
N ALA A 19 -17.10 16.59 -21.34
CA ALA A 19 -15.80 16.82 -20.72
C ALA A 19 -16.10 17.26 -19.27
N PHE A 20 -15.95 16.35 -18.32
CA PHE A 20 -16.02 16.68 -16.90
C PHE A 20 -14.86 17.62 -16.60
N SER A 21 -15.16 18.91 -16.43
CA SER A 21 -14.20 19.87 -15.90
C SER A 21 -13.89 19.47 -14.47
N GLN A 22 -12.61 19.23 -14.17
CA GLN A 22 -12.12 18.97 -12.82
C GLN A 22 -11.36 20.21 -12.32
N ILE A 23 -11.45 20.48 -11.03
CA ILE A 23 -10.71 21.50 -10.29
C ILE A 23 -9.46 20.83 -9.74
N GLU A 24 -8.27 21.37 -10.06
CA GLU A 24 -7.00 20.88 -9.53
C GLU A 24 -6.67 21.64 -8.25
N LEU A 25 -6.58 20.92 -7.13
CA LEU A 25 -6.10 21.42 -5.85
C LEU A 25 -4.70 20.86 -5.62
N LYS A 26 -3.72 21.73 -5.39
CA LYS A 26 -2.34 21.34 -5.12
C LYS A 26 -1.66 22.31 -4.19
N ASN A 27 -0.96 21.78 -3.21
CA ASN A 27 -0.09 22.58 -2.36
C ASN A 27 0.82 21.67 -1.51
N LYS A 28 1.44 22.26 -0.49
CA LYS A 28 2.25 21.60 0.52
C LYS A 28 1.57 21.70 1.89
N VAL A 29 1.62 20.63 2.66
CA VAL A 29 1.18 20.54 4.05
C VAL A 29 2.41 20.51 4.94
N MET A 30 2.47 21.43 5.89
CA MET A 30 3.61 21.66 6.77
C MET A 30 3.15 21.69 8.23
N GLU A 31 4.01 21.27 9.13
CA GLU A 31 3.82 21.53 10.55
C GLU A 31 4.14 23.00 10.84
N LEU A 32 3.25 23.70 11.56
CA LEU A 32 3.43 25.12 11.89
C LEU A 32 4.62 25.36 12.83
N GLY A 33 4.86 24.47 13.79
CA GLY A 33 5.89 24.63 14.82
C GLY A 33 7.32 24.39 14.32
N THR A 34 7.52 23.32 13.55
CA THR A 34 8.86 22.93 13.04
C THR A 34 9.12 23.41 11.62
N LEU A 35 8.08 23.78 10.87
CA LEU A 35 8.14 24.03 9.42
C LEU A 35 8.69 22.82 8.66
N MET A 36 8.50 21.61 9.18
CA MET A 36 8.79 20.36 8.47
C MET A 36 7.58 19.92 7.65
N PRO A 37 7.80 19.27 6.49
CA PRO A 37 6.71 18.69 5.71
C PRO A 37 5.98 17.60 6.48
N LEU A 38 4.65 17.59 6.36
CA LEU A 38 3.81 16.54 6.93
C LEU A 38 3.52 15.50 5.85
N GLU A 39 4.18 14.35 5.96
CA GLU A 39 3.93 13.16 5.14
C GLU A 39 2.63 12.45 5.56
N ASN A 40 1.93 11.85 4.60
CA ASN A 40 0.70 11.08 4.81
C ASN A 40 -0.44 11.84 5.49
N ALA A 41 -0.46 13.18 5.41
CA ALA A 41 -1.64 13.96 5.76
C ALA A 41 -2.78 13.58 4.81
N SER A 42 -3.99 13.45 5.34
CA SER A 42 -5.19 13.12 4.54
C SER A 42 -5.80 14.40 3.97
N ILE A 43 -6.01 14.43 2.65
CA ILE A 43 -6.64 15.54 1.92
C ILE A 43 -7.86 15.01 1.18
N TYR A 44 -9.07 15.41 1.57
CA TYR A 44 -10.29 14.84 0.98
C TYR A 44 -11.47 15.81 1.00
N ILE A 45 -12.46 15.54 0.16
CA ILE A 45 -13.73 16.26 0.16
C ILE A 45 -14.69 15.60 1.14
N GLN A 46 -15.18 16.37 2.11
CA GLN A 46 -16.00 15.87 3.21
C GLN A 46 -17.24 15.10 2.69
N LYS A 47 -17.53 13.94 3.29
CA LYS A 47 -18.65 13.03 2.93
C LYS A 47 -18.56 12.41 1.52
N THR A 48 -17.38 12.44 0.90
CA THR A 48 -17.14 11.76 -0.37
C THR A 48 -16.00 10.75 -0.23
N THR A 49 -15.75 9.98 -1.28
CA THR A 49 -14.58 9.11 -1.38
C THR A 49 -13.39 9.80 -2.09
N ILE A 50 -13.55 11.07 -2.49
CA ILE A 50 -12.57 11.82 -3.27
C ILE A 50 -11.51 12.37 -2.33
N GLY A 51 -10.29 11.83 -2.44
CA GLY A 51 -9.17 12.27 -1.63
C GLY A 51 -7.83 11.78 -2.16
N THR A 52 -6.79 12.25 -1.49
CA THR A 52 -5.38 11.92 -1.70
C THR A 52 -4.64 12.05 -0.37
N ILE A 53 -3.34 11.78 -0.39
CA ILE A 53 -2.44 12.02 0.73
C ILE A 53 -1.26 12.91 0.31
N SER A 54 -0.62 13.57 1.27
CA SER A 54 0.65 14.25 1.03
C SER A 54 1.80 13.24 0.95
N ASN A 55 2.76 13.50 0.07
CA ASN A 55 3.98 12.70 -0.05
C ASN A 55 5.02 13.05 1.05
N SER A 56 6.20 12.46 1.00
CA SER A 56 7.30 12.72 1.96
C SER A 56 7.78 14.17 2.00
N ASP A 57 7.54 14.94 0.93
CA ASP A 57 7.85 16.37 0.87
C ASP A 57 6.65 17.22 1.33
N GLY A 58 5.58 16.61 1.83
CA GLY A 58 4.34 17.27 2.25
C GLY A 58 3.48 17.76 1.08
N LYS A 59 3.88 17.52 -0.18
CA LYS A 59 3.17 18.00 -1.37
C LYS A 59 1.99 17.08 -1.69
N PHE A 60 0.91 17.64 -2.23
CA PHE A 60 -0.26 16.89 -2.69
C PHE A 60 -0.85 17.47 -3.97
N VAL A 61 -1.56 16.62 -4.72
CA VAL A 61 -2.44 17.02 -5.84
C VAL A 61 -3.74 16.23 -5.74
N LEU A 62 -4.87 16.90 -5.83
CA LEU A 62 -6.21 16.32 -5.82
C LEU A 62 -7.05 16.90 -6.96
N MET A 63 -7.57 16.03 -7.83
CA MET A 63 -8.54 16.41 -8.86
C MET A 63 -9.96 16.25 -8.32
N VAL A 64 -10.71 17.35 -8.30
CA VAL A 64 -12.07 17.40 -7.75
C VAL A 64 -13.07 17.67 -8.87
N PRO A 65 -14.09 16.81 -9.07
CA PRO A 65 -15.17 17.10 -10.01
C PRO A 65 -15.89 18.42 -9.66
N LYS A 66 -16.24 19.21 -10.67
CA LYS A 66 -16.84 20.54 -10.49
C LYS A 66 -18.16 20.53 -9.69
N GLU A 67 -18.86 19.41 -9.62
CA GLU A 67 -20.06 19.28 -8.78
C GLU A 67 -19.79 19.46 -7.28
N TYR A 68 -18.56 19.19 -6.82
CA TYR A 68 -18.13 19.36 -5.42
C TYR A 68 -17.43 20.71 -5.17
N GLU A 69 -17.53 21.67 -6.09
CA GLU A 69 -16.86 22.99 -6.00
C GLU A 69 -17.24 23.79 -4.73
N LYS A 70 -18.43 23.54 -4.16
CA LYS A 70 -18.92 24.22 -2.96
C LYS A 70 -18.78 23.40 -1.68
N ASP A 71 -18.29 22.16 -1.79
CA ASP A 71 -18.10 21.28 -0.65
C ASP A 71 -16.81 21.62 0.09
N THR A 72 -16.66 21.04 1.28
CA THR A 72 -15.53 21.32 2.18
C THR A 72 -14.35 20.40 1.89
N LEU A 73 -13.22 21.00 1.53
CA LEU A 73 -11.91 20.37 1.58
C LEU A 73 -11.47 20.25 3.05
N VAL A 74 -11.06 19.05 3.44
CA VAL A 74 -10.48 18.77 4.76
C VAL A 74 -9.04 18.32 4.57
N VAL A 75 -8.11 18.97 5.27
CA VAL A 75 -6.72 18.56 5.41
C VAL A 75 -6.47 18.23 6.87
N SER A 76 -6.09 16.98 7.13
CA SER A 76 -5.99 16.45 8.49
C SER A 76 -4.78 15.54 8.65
N SER A 77 -4.18 15.58 9.84
CA SER A 77 -3.11 14.68 10.25
C SER A 77 -3.30 14.33 11.72
N ILE A 78 -3.00 13.08 12.09
CA ILE A 78 -3.17 12.61 13.47
C ILE A 78 -2.23 13.41 14.38
N GLY A 79 -2.77 14.00 15.44
CA GLY A 79 -2.05 14.86 16.37
C GLY A 79 -2.03 16.33 15.97
N PHE A 80 -2.80 16.75 14.96
CA PHE A 80 -2.87 18.13 14.48
C PHE A 80 -4.31 18.62 14.32
N LYS A 81 -4.49 19.94 14.43
CA LYS A 81 -5.77 20.59 14.12
C LYS A 81 -6.03 20.51 12.62
N SER A 82 -7.22 20.07 12.23
CA SER A 82 -7.60 20.02 10.82
C SER A 82 -7.78 21.40 10.23
N TYR A 83 -7.31 21.57 8.99
CA TYR A 83 -7.64 22.70 8.14
C TYR A 83 -8.88 22.38 7.29
N LYS A 84 -9.83 23.31 7.23
CA LYS A 84 -11.10 23.14 6.50
C LYS A 84 -11.42 24.40 5.71
N THR A 85 -11.75 24.26 4.43
CA THR A 85 -12.15 25.38 3.56
C THR A 85 -13.06 24.89 2.43
N PRO A 86 -13.98 25.70 1.90
CA PRO A 86 -14.69 25.38 0.66
C PRO A 86 -13.71 25.19 -0.52
N VAL A 87 -13.99 24.23 -1.41
CA VAL A 87 -13.12 23.92 -2.57
C VAL A 87 -12.87 25.14 -3.46
N ASN A 88 -13.90 25.93 -3.73
CA ASN A 88 -13.80 27.17 -4.52
C ASN A 88 -13.06 28.33 -3.83
N GLU A 89 -12.81 28.21 -2.53
CA GLU A 89 -12.06 29.20 -1.73
C GLU A 89 -10.61 28.76 -1.49
N PHE A 90 -10.22 27.56 -1.93
CA PHE A 90 -8.85 27.07 -1.80
C PHE A 90 -7.89 27.81 -2.73
N ASP A 91 -6.80 28.35 -2.16
CA ASP A 91 -5.75 29.02 -2.90
C ASP A 91 -4.52 28.10 -3.08
N ASN A 92 -4.30 27.66 -4.33
CA ASN A 92 -3.14 26.85 -4.72
C ASN A 92 -1.78 27.56 -4.50
N SER A 93 -1.75 28.86 -4.17
CA SER A 93 -0.52 29.61 -3.88
C SER A 93 -0.14 29.66 -2.40
N MET A 94 -1.03 29.23 -1.49
CA MET A 94 -0.81 29.33 -0.04
C MET A 94 -0.60 27.97 0.61
N GLU A 95 0.59 27.73 1.16
CA GLU A 95 0.90 26.52 1.92
C GLU A 95 -0.06 26.33 3.12
N ILE A 96 -0.33 25.07 3.44
CA ILE A 96 -1.20 24.70 4.56
C ILE A 96 -0.31 24.38 5.76
N TYR A 97 -0.49 25.12 6.85
CA TYR A 97 0.20 24.87 8.10
C TYR A 97 -0.76 24.27 9.12
N LEU A 98 -0.45 23.06 9.61
CA LEU A 98 -1.20 22.42 10.68
C LEU A 98 -0.50 22.65 12.01
N GLU A 99 -1.27 23.05 13.02
CA GLU A 99 -0.79 23.22 14.39
C GLU A 99 -0.97 21.89 15.15
N GLU A 100 0.01 21.51 15.96
CA GLU A 100 -0.14 20.35 16.85
C GLU A 100 -1.37 20.51 17.75
N ASP A 101 -2.12 19.42 17.93
CA ASP A 101 -3.28 19.35 18.79
C ASP A 101 -3.13 18.20 19.77
N VAL A 102 -2.83 18.55 21.02
CA VAL A 102 -2.76 17.60 22.11
C VAL A 102 -4.15 17.45 22.69
N ALA A 103 -4.72 16.25 22.60
CA ALA A 103 -6.01 15.99 23.22
C ALA A 103 -5.92 16.20 24.73
N SER A 104 -6.70 17.14 25.28
CA SER A 104 -6.91 17.20 26.72
C SER A 104 -7.61 15.92 27.18
N LEU A 105 -7.05 15.24 28.18
CA LEU A 105 -7.74 14.20 28.93
C LEU A 105 -8.74 14.87 29.88
N ASP A 106 -9.73 15.58 29.34
CA ASP A 106 -10.78 16.16 30.18
C ASP A 106 -11.57 15.07 30.89
N GLU A 107 -11.81 15.36 32.18
CA GLU A 107 -12.31 14.50 33.23
C GLU A 107 -13.61 13.77 32.86
N ILE A 108 -13.63 12.48 33.22
CA ILE A 108 -14.76 11.55 33.37
C ILE A 108 -16.13 12.16 33.00
N ILE A 109 -16.47 12.11 31.71
CA ILE A 109 -17.88 11.96 31.34
C ILE A 109 -18.30 10.61 31.93
N LEU A 110 -19.33 10.59 32.76
CA LEU A 110 -19.97 9.37 33.27
C LEU A 110 -20.55 8.58 32.08
N VAL A 111 -19.69 7.90 31.33
CA VAL A 111 -20.08 6.90 30.36
C VAL A 111 -20.52 5.67 31.17
N ALA A 112 -21.71 5.15 30.90
CA ALA A 112 -22.28 4.01 31.61
C ALA A 112 -21.41 2.73 31.54
N ASP A 113 -20.47 2.66 30.58
CA ASP A 113 -19.52 1.57 30.43
C ASP A 113 -18.12 1.92 30.92
N THR A 114 -17.53 1.01 31.70
CA THR A 114 -16.11 1.10 32.10
C THR A 114 -15.22 0.97 30.88
N ARG A 115 -14.56 2.07 30.49
CA ARG A 115 -13.60 2.06 29.38
C ARG A 115 -12.36 1.23 29.72
N PRO A 116 -11.81 0.47 28.74
CA PRO A 116 -10.50 -0.17 28.84
C PRO A 116 -9.41 0.81 29.29
N LYS A 117 -8.50 0.35 30.16
CA LYS A 117 -7.41 1.18 30.70
C LYS A 117 -6.03 0.82 30.15
N THR A 118 -5.85 -0.42 29.68
CA THR A 118 -4.57 -0.90 29.15
C THR A 118 -4.59 -0.93 27.62
N GLY A 119 -3.42 -0.85 26.98
CA GLY A 119 -3.32 -0.99 25.53
C GLY A 119 -3.86 -2.34 25.04
N ASN A 120 -3.60 -3.42 25.78
CA ASN A 120 -4.14 -4.74 25.47
C ASN A 120 -5.68 -4.76 25.47
N ASP A 121 -6.32 -4.19 26.50
CA ASP A 121 -7.79 -4.17 26.58
C ASP A 121 -8.42 -3.31 25.48
N ILE A 122 -7.78 -2.18 25.13
CA ILE A 122 -8.23 -1.33 24.02
C ILE A 122 -8.14 -2.09 22.70
N MET A 123 -7.04 -2.82 22.48
CA MET A 123 -6.85 -3.58 21.25
C MET A 123 -7.82 -4.77 21.16
N LEU A 124 -8.04 -5.51 22.25
CA LEU A 124 -9.05 -6.56 22.29
C LEU A 124 -10.45 -6.01 21.99
N ARG A 125 -10.78 -4.83 22.53
CA ARG A 125 -12.05 -4.16 22.23
C ARG A 125 -12.15 -3.75 20.76
N ALA A 126 -11.08 -3.24 20.17
CA ALA A 126 -11.05 -2.88 18.75
C ALA A 126 -11.28 -4.09 17.84
N LEU A 127 -10.70 -5.25 18.17
CA LEU A 127 -10.95 -6.51 17.45
C LEU A 127 -12.40 -6.98 17.58
N GLU A 128 -12.97 -6.89 18.79
CA GLU A 128 -14.38 -7.22 19.04
C GLU A 128 -15.34 -6.34 18.21
N ARG A 129 -14.95 -5.09 17.95
CA ARG A 129 -15.73 -4.11 17.17
C ARG A 129 -15.48 -4.14 15.67
N LEU A 130 -14.60 -5.01 15.16
CA LEU A 130 -14.37 -5.11 13.72
C LEU A 130 -15.64 -5.42 12.90
N PRO A 131 -16.56 -6.32 13.31
CA PRO A 131 -17.83 -6.50 12.58
C PRO A 131 -18.64 -5.20 12.45
N ASP A 132 -18.71 -4.41 13.53
CA ASP A 132 -19.43 -3.14 13.57
C ASP A 132 -18.75 -2.08 12.68
N ASN A 133 -17.41 -2.06 12.65
CA ASN A 133 -16.62 -1.01 12.01
C ASN A 133 -16.22 -1.31 10.56
N MET A 134 -16.22 -2.58 10.14
CA MET A 134 -15.79 -2.98 8.79
C MET A 134 -17.01 -3.18 7.86
N PRO A 135 -16.84 -3.03 6.53
CA PRO A 135 -17.93 -3.24 5.58
C PRO A 135 -18.39 -4.70 5.57
N GLU A 136 -19.67 -4.94 5.80
CA GLU A 136 -20.27 -6.29 5.85
C GLU A 136 -20.67 -6.80 4.46
N SER A 137 -21.13 -5.90 3.60
CA SER A 137 -21.56 -6.21 2.23
C SER A 137 -20.40 -6.15 1.25
N PRO A 138 -20.48 -6.88 0.11
CA PRO A 138 -19.50 -6.77 -0.96
C PRO A 138 -19.39 -5.35 -1.52
N TYR A 139 -18.17 -4.95 -1.87
CA TYR A 139 -17.85 -3.63 -2.41
C TYR A 139 -16.62 -3.70 -3.35
N LEU A 140 -16.41 -2.62 -4.10
CA LEU A 140 -15.19 -2.40 -4.89
C LEU A 140 -14.43 -1.20 -4.37
N GLU A 141 -13.10 -1.24 -4.44
CA GLU A 141 -12.23 -0.09 -4.30
C GLU A 141 -11.38 0.06 -5.57
N LYS A 142 -11.36 1.25 -6.17
CA LYS A 142 -10.38 1.57 -7.21
C LYS A 142 -9.19 2.26 -6.58
N GLY A 143 -7.99 1.93 -7.04
CA GLY A 143 -6.79 2.51 -6.47
C GLY A 143 -5.60 2.55 -7.42
N PHE A 144 -4.66 3.43 -7.09
CA PHE A 144 -3.37 3.54 -7.74
C PHE A 144 -2.32 2.74 -6.96
N VAL A 145 -1.51 1.98 -7.68
CA VAL A 145 -0.37 1.24 -7.13
C VAL A 145 0.92 1.79 -7.71
N ARG A 146 1.89 2.10 -6.85
CA ARG A 146 3.28 2.34 -7.23
C ARG A 146 4.17 1.26 -6.62
N HIS A 147 4.81 0.48 -7.48
CA HIS A 147 5.76 -0.55 -7.10
C HIS A 147 7.16 -0.14 -7.55
N LYS A 148 8.08 -0.07 -6.59
CA LYS A 148 9.47 0.35 -6.77
C LYS A 148 10.40 -0.78 -6.34
N GLU A 149 11.43 -1.04 -7.13
CA GLU A 149 12.58 -1.84 -6.70
C GLU A 149 13.86 -1.01 -6.78
N ARG A 150 14.64 -1.02 -5.70
CA ARG A 150 15.91 -0.29 -5.60
C ARG A 150 16.93 -1.06 -4.81
N ASN A 151 18.20 -0.76 -5.04
CA ASN A 151 19.26 -1.09 -4.08
C ASN A 151 19.63 0.19 -3.29
N ARG A 152 20.76 0.21 -2.59
CA ARG A 152 21.17 1.40 -1.83
C ARG A 152 21.75 2.52 -2.72
N ALA A 153 22.18 2.19 -3.93
CA ALA A 153 22.85 3.13 -4.84
C ALA A 153 21.89 3.76 -5.85
N GLU A 154 20.98 2.96 -6.41
CA GLU A 154 20.06 3.39 -7.45
C GLU A 154 18.76 2.59 -7.45
N PHE A 155 17.75 3.18 -8.06
CA PHE A 155 16.54 2.46 -8.40
C PHE A 155 16.74 1.61 -9.65
N LYS A 156 15.96 0.54 -9.72
CA LYS A 156 16.13 -0.52 -10.70
C LYS A 156 14.86 -0.81 -11.49
N TRP A 157 13.69 -0.57 -10.90
CA TRP A 157 12.43 -0.82 -11.60
C TRP A 157 11.29 -0.01 -10.98
N LEU A 158 10.45 0.56 -11.84
CA LEU A 158 9.21 1.24 -11.49
C LEU A 158 8.05 0.61 -12.27
N VAL A 159 7.00 0.24 -11.55
CA VAL A 159 5.73 -0.23 -12.12
C VAL A 159 4.59 0.52 -11.45
N GLU A 160 3.75 1.15 -12.24
CA GLU A 160 2.58 1.87 -11.77
C GLU A 160 1.32 1.31 -12.40
N SER A 161 0.25 1.18 -11.62
CA SER A 161 -0.98 0.55 -12.09
C SER A 161 -2.21 1.17 -11.48
N ALA A 162 -3.28 1.24 -12.27
CA ALA A 162 -4.63 1.39 -11.74
C ALA A 162 -5.18 -0.02 -11.48
N ILE A 163 -5.78 -0.20 -10.31
CA ILE A 163 -6.35 -1.47 -9.88
C ILE A 163 -7.80 -1.31 -9.46
N THR A 164 -8.55 -2.41 -9.59
CA THR A 164 -9.85 -2.60 -8.97
C THR A 164 -9.75 -3.76 -7.99
N LEU A 165 -10.04 -3.50 -6.72
CA LEU A 165 -10.12 -4.48 -5.65
C LEU A 165 -11.60 -4.79 -5.39
N TYR A 166 -11.99 -6.05 -5.52
CA TYR A 166 -13.25 -6.55 -4.98
C TYR A 166 -13.02 -7.15 -3.61
N ASN A 167 -13.88 -6.79 -2.65
CA ASN A 167 -13.92 -7.41 -1.34
C ASN A 167 -15.36 -7.83 -1.04
N SER A 168 -15.52 -9.05 -0.56
CA SER A 168 -16.82 -9.65 -0.24
C SER A 168 -17.39 -9.23 1.12
N GLY A 169 -16.75 -8.29 1.81
CA GLY A 169 -17.13 -7.83 3.15
C GLY A 169 -16.52 -8.66 4.29
N TYR A 170 -16.57 -8.16 5.51
CA TYR A 170 -15.85 -8.71 6.67
C TYR A 170 -16.37 -10.09 7.11
N ASP A 171 -17.69 -10.27 7.20
CA ASP A 171 -18.35 -11.48 7.70
C ASP A 171 -18.36 -12.67 6.72
N SER A 172 -17.82 -12.48 5.51
CA SER A 172 -17.76 -13.53 4.49
C SER A 172 -16.75 -14.62 4.84
N ILE A 173 -17.16 -15.69 5.52
CA ILE A 173 -16.34 -16.90 5.71
C ILE A 173 -16.49 -17.81 4.47
N ALA A 174 -15.71 -17.58 3.41
CA ALA A 174 -15.49 -18.53 2.30
C ALA A 174 -14.25 -18.16 1.44
N ASN A 175 -13.65 -19.15 0.77
CA ASN A 175 -12.36 -19.12 0.07
C ASN A 175 -12.21 -18.16 -1.16
N GLU A 176 -13.08 -17.16 -1.36
CA GLU A 176 -12.94 -16.14 -2.41
C GLU A 176 -13.29 -14.75 -1.87
N GLN A 177 -12.49 -14.29 -0.90
CA GLN A 177 -12.79 -13.07 -0.15
C GLN A 177 -12.44 -11.78 -0.89
N ILE A 178 -11.35 -11.81 -1.66
CA ILE A 178 -10.74 -10.66 -2.31
C ILE A 178 -10.34 -11.05 -3.72
N LYS A 179 -10.62 -10.18 -4.69
CA LYS A 179 -10.14 -10.31 -6.06
C LYS A 179 -9.50 -8.98 -6.47
N VAL A 180 -8.41 -9.04 -7.21
CA VAL A 180 -7.68 -7.85 -7.69
C VAL A 180 -7.62 -7.91 -9.20
N ASN A 181 -7.93 -6.80 -9.85
CA ASN A 181 -7.71 -6.62 -11.27
C ASN A 181 -6.74 -5.47 -11.51
N VAL A 182 -5.75 -5.69 -12.37
CA VAL A 182 -4.88 -4.63 -12.90
C VAL A 182 -5.53 -4.05 -14.15
N ASP A 183 -6.15 -2.88 -14.01
CA ASP A 183 -6.93 -2.24 -15.07
C ASP A 183 -6.03 -1.60 -16.12
N GLN A 184 -4.99 -0.89 -15.68
CA GLN A 184 -3.98 -0.24 -16.51
C GLN A 184 -2.61 -0.38 -15.86
N VAL A 185 -1.56 -0.47 -16.67
CA VAL A 185 -0.16 -0.50 -16.18
C VAL A 185 0.72 0.37 -17.06
N ARG A 186 1.67 1.06 -16.43
CA ARG A 186 2.83 1.66 -17.08
C ARG A 186 4.08 1.27 -16.30
N LYS A 187 5.19 1.07 -16.99
CA LYS A 187 6.41 0.57 -16.36
C LYS A 187 7.65 1.13 -17.03
N SER A 188 8.69 1.30 -16.23
CA SER A 188 10.03 1.56 -16.73
C SER A 188 10.64 0.29 -17.34
N TYR A 189 11.83 0.44 -17.92
CA TYR A 189 12.69 -0.71 -18.11
C TYR A 189 13.05 -1.35 -16.77
N ASP A 190 13.13 -2.68 -16.78
CA ASP A 190 13.61 -3.48 -15.66
C ASP A 190 15.14 -3.55 -15.75
N LEU A 191 15.82 -2.79 -14.89
CA LEU A 191 17.27 -2.72 -14.80
C LEU A 191 17.82 -3.58 -13.66
N ARG A 192 17.00 -4.47 -13.09
CA ARG A 192 17.41 -5.31 -11.97
C ARG A 192 18.41 -6.36 -12.44
N ASP A 193 19.48 -6.50 -11.69
CA ASP A 193 20.38 -7.63 -11.79
C ASP A 193 19.73 -8.80 -11.04
N VAL A 194 19.48 -9.91 -11.74
CA VAL A 194 18.85 -11.11 -11.15
C VAL A 194 19.69 -12.35 -11.42
N ASP A 195 20.02 -13.11 -10.36
CA ASP A 195 20.61 -14.45 -10.49
C ASP A 195 19.56 -15.44 -11.05
N SER A 196 19.39 -15.43 -12.37
CA SER A 196 18.35 -16.22 -13.03
C SER A 196 18.51 -17.74 -12.82
N LEU A 197 19.72 -18.25 -12.56
CA LEU A 197 19.93 -19.66 -12.27
C LEU A 197 19.46 -20.00 -10.86
N LEU A 198 19.71 -19.13 -9.88
CA LEU A 198 19.15 -19.30 -8.54
C LEU A 198 17.62 -19.27 -8.58
N VAL A 199 17.04 -18.29 -9.28
CA VAL A 199 15.59 -18.15 -9.39
C VAL A 199 14.98 -19.36 -10.11
N TYR A 200 15.57 -19.80 -11.22
CA TYR A 200 15.14 -20.98 -11.95
C TYR A 200 15.26 -22.27 -11.13
N THR A 201 16.33 -22.43 -10.34
CA THR A 201 16.46 -23.55 -9.39
C THR A 201 15.32 -23.56 -8.37
N SER A 202 14.97 -22.39 -7.84
CA SER A 202 13.88 -22.23 -6.87
C SER A 202 12.52 -22.53 -7.51
N TYR A 203 12.33 -22.12 -8.76
CA TYR A 203 11.16 -22.45 -9.56
C TYR A 203 11.02 -23.97 -9.78
N LEU A 204 12.10 -24.67 -10.16
CA LEU A 204 12.06 -26.13 -10.34
C LEU A 204 11.73 -26.86 -9.02
N LYS A 205 12.32 -26.42 -7.90
CA LYS A 205 12.02 -26.97 -6.56
C LYS A 205 10.58 -26.73 -6.12
N SER A 206 9.98 -25.60 -6.50
CA SER A 206 8.58 -25.34 -6.17
C SER A 206 7.62 -26.28 -6.90
N LYS A 207 8.01 -26.77 -8.09
CA LYS A 207 7.27 -27.78 -8.85
C LYS A 207 7.53 -29.22 -8.37
N ASN A 208 8.71 -29.51 -7.83
CA ASN A 208 9.04 -30.81 -7.26
C ASN A 208 9.85 -30.64 -5.96
N ARG A 209 9.20 -30.81 -4.80
CA ARG A 209 9.81 -30.61 -3.47
C ARG A 209 10.95 -31.58 -3.16
N ASN A 210 10.99 -32.75 -3.79
CA ASN A 210 12.03 -33.76 -3.57
C ASN A 210 13.29 -33.50 -4.42
N LEU A 211 13.27 -32.47 -5.27
CA LEU A 211 14.37 -32.15 -6.16
C LEU A 211 15.57 -31.59 -5.38
N ARG A 212 16.62 -32.40 -5.23
CA ARG A 212 17.91 -32.02 -4.64
C ARG A 212 18.81 -31.35 -5.69
N LEU A 213 18.40 -30.17 -6.16
CA LEU A 213 19.12 -29.38 -7.16
C LEU A 213 19.79 -28.14 -6.52
N LYS A 214 21.02 -27.82 -6.91
CA LYS A 214 21.67 -26.54 -6.62
C LYS A 214 21.85 -25.75 -7.91
N LYS A 215 22.01 -24.42 -7.79
CA LYS A 215 22.20 -23.56 -8.96
C LYS A 215 23.43 -23.95 -9.79
N ASP A 216 24.49 -24.42 -9.13
CA ASP A 216 25.76 -24.81 -9.78
C ASP A 216 25.64 -26.12 -10.57
N ASN A 217 24.54 -26.86 -10.40
CA ASN A 217 24.24 -28.03 -11.23
C ASN A 217 23.60 -27.64 -12.57
N LEU A 218 23.23 -26.37 -12.75
CA LEU A 218 22.60 -25.88 -13.97
C LEU A 218 23.61 -25.15 -14.85
N ARG A 219 23.42 -25.30 -16.16
CA ARG A 219 24.17 -24.56 -17.17
C ARG A 219 23.23 -23.59 -17.89
N ARG A 220 23.57 -22.30 -17.91
CA ARG A 220 22.69 -21.25 -18.46
C ARG A 220 22.43 -21.45 -19.96
N ASP A 221 23.45 -21.82 -20.71
CA ASP A 221 23.42 -22.05 -22.15
C ASP A 221 22.51 -23.23 -22.56
N THR A 222 22.15 -24.11 -21.63
CA THR A 222 21.24 -25.24 -21.89
C THR A 222 19.77 -24.93 -21.57
N ILE A 223 19.47 -23.76 -21.02
CA ILE A 223 18.11 -23.37 -20.59
C ILE A 223 17.56 -22.33 -21.56
N LYS A 224 16.36 -22.57 -22.09
CA LYS A 224 15.65 -21.59 -22.91
C LYS A 224 15.42 -20.29 -22.14
N THR A 225 15.70 -19.14 -22.75
CA THR A 225 15.47 -17.81 -22.16
C THR A 225 14.04 -17.65 -21.64
N SER A 226 13.05 -18.15 -22.37
CA SER A 226 11.63 -18.12 -21.95
C SER A 226 11.37 -18.86 -20.65
N SER A 227 12.14 -19.90 -20.33
CA SER A 227 12.03 -20.65 -19.07
C SER A 227 12.62 -19.87 -17.90
N LEU A 228 13.73 -19.14 -18.12
CA LEU A 228 14.30 -18.23 -17.13
C LEU A 228 13.36 -17.06 -16.85
N VAL A 229 12.82 -16.42 -17.89
CA VAL A 229 11.84 -15.33 -17.77
C VAL A 229 10.59 -15.79 -17.00
N LYS A 230 10.08 -16.99 -17.30
CA LYS A 230 8.94 -17.57 -16.57
C LYS A 230 9.24 -17.76 -15.08
N ALA A 231 10.45 -18.20 -14.73
CA ALA A 231 10.85 -18.37 -13.34
C ALA A 231 11.02 -17.03 -12.61
N ILE A 232 11.55 -16.00 -13.28
CA ILE A 232 11.65 -14.64 -12.74
C ILE A 232 10.26 -14.09 -12.43
N LYS A 233 9.34 -14.14 -13.41
CA LYS A 233 7.94 -13.72 -13.20
C LYS A 233 7.26 -14.48 -12.06
N TRP A 234 7.46 -15.78 -11.97
CA TRP A 234 6.94 -16.58 -10.85
C TRP A 234 7.51 -16.13 -9.49
N ASN A 235 8.77 -15.72 -9.43
CA ASN A 235 9.37 -15.23 -8.18
C ASN A 235 8.89 -13.82 -7.84
N ASP A 236 8.70 -12.94 -8.82
CA ASP A 236 8.15 -11.60 -8.59
C ASP A 236 6.71 -11.69 -8.05
N THR A 237 5.85 -12.48 -8.69
CA THR A 237 4.45 -12.64 -8.24
C THR A 237 4.33 -13.30 -6.87
N ARG A 238 5.14 -14.32 -6.57
CA ARG A 238 5.05 -15.00 -5.27
C ARG A 238 5.57 -14.19 -4.08
N ILE A 239 6.40 -13.16 -4.32
CA ILE A 239 6.99 -12.33 -3.25
C ILE A 239 6.27 -10.99 -3.14
N ASN A 240 5.99 -10.34 -4.29
CA ASN A 240 5.50 -8.97 -4.37
C ASN A 240 4.19 -8.86 -5.17
N GLY A 241 3.52 -9.97 -5.49
CA GLY A 241 2.21 -9.93 -6.16
C GLY A 241 1.12 -9.35 -5.25
N LEU A 242 0.15 -8.66 -5.85
CA LEU A 242 -0.95 -8.01 -5.14
C LEU A 242 -1.78 -9.01 -4.32
N ASP A 243 -1.92 -10.24 -4.78
CA ASP A 243 -2.61 -11.29 -4.01
C ASP A 243 -1.93 -11.55 -2.65
N ASN A 244 -0.60 -11.51 -2.57
CA ASN A 244 0.08 -11.69 -1.29
C ASN A 244 -0.11 -10.49 -0.36
N LEU A 245 -0.15 -9.28 -0.93
CA LEU A 245 -0.38 -8.05 -0.15
C LEU A 245 -1.78 -8.03 0.46
N PHE A 246 -2.81 -8.31 -0.35
CA PHE A 246 -4.20 -8.22 0.10
C PHE A 246 -4.73 -9.48 0.76
N GLN A 247 -4.26 -10.67 0.39
CA GLN A 247 -4.78 -11.94 0.92
C GLN A 247 -3.87 -12.57 1.97
N GLY A 248 -2.64 -12.08 2.14
CA GLY A 248 -1.67 -12.59 3.11
C GLY A 248 -1.96 -12.19 4.56
N LYS A 249 -1.15 -12.72 5.49
CA LYS A 249 -1.27 -12.44 6.94
C LYS A 249 -1.00 -10.98 7.32
N LEU A 250 -0.33 -10.22 6.45
CA LEU A 250 -0.06 -8.80 6.66
C LEU A 250 -1.29 -7.92 6.38
N ASN A 251 -2.38 -8.47 5.85
CA ASN A 251 -3.69 -7.80 5.89
C ASN A 251 -4.32 -8.00 7.29
N LEU A 252 -3.78 -7.27 8.26
CA LEU A 252 -3.92 -7.52 9.69
C LEU A 252 -5.38 -7.57 10.17
N LEU A 253 -6.24 -6.65 9.70
CA LEU A 253 -7.63 -6.55 10.16
C LEU A 253 -8.56 -7.48 9.40
N ARG A 254 -8.44 -7.55 8.07
CA ARG A 254 -9.32 -8.38 7.24
C ARG A 254 -9.19 -9.87 7.55
N LYS A 255 -8.02 -10.29 8.04
CA LYS A 255 -7.72 -11.67 8.42
C LYS A 255 -7.94 -11.99 9.89
N SER A 256 -8.40 -11.06 10.73
CA SER A 256 -8.57 -11.26 12.17
C SER A 256 -9.36 -12.53 12.56
N GLY A 257 -10.33 -12.94 11.74
CA GLY A 257 -11.11 -14.17 11.93
C GLY A 257 -10.38 -15.48 11.58
N ASP A 258 -9.22 -15.43 10.90
CA ASP A 258 -8.41 -16.61 10.61
C ASP A 258 -7.73 -17.11 11.90
N PRO A 259 -7.79 -18.42 12.23
CA PRO A 259 -7.09 -18.97 13.39
C PRO A 259 -5.58 -18.69 13.43
N LYS A 260 -4.96 -18.40 12.28
CA LYS A 260 -3.53 -18.10 12.13
C LYS A 260 -3.24 -16.62 11.89
N ALA A 261 -4.23 -15.75 12.05
CA ALA A 261 -4.08 -14.31 11.92
C ALA A 261 -3.09 -13.76 12.93
N LEU A 262 -2.39 -12.68 12.55
CA LEU A 262 -1.54 -11.96 13.49
C LEU A 262 -2.39 -11.22 14.52
N PHE A 263 -3.44 -10.53 14.07
CA PHE A 263 -4.40 -9.81 14.91
C PHE A 263 -5.70 -10.60 15.04
N GLY A 264 -5.59 -11.83 15.55
CA GLY A 264 -6.74 -12.70 15.83
C GLY A 264 -6.86 -13.05 17.31
N LYS A 265 -7.57 -14.14 17.59
CA LYS A 265 -7.85 -14.64 18.95
C LYS A 265 -6.58 -14.80 19.82
N HIS A 266 -5.45 -15.16 19.21
CA HIS A 266 -4.18 -15.47 19.86
C HIS A 266 -3.15 -14.32 19.76
N MET A 267 -3.57 -13.12 19.35
CA MET A 267 -2.68 -11.97 19.13
C MET A 267 -1.78 -11.64 20.33
N LEU A 268 -2.25 -11.85 21.56
CA LEU A 268 -1.46 -11.53 22.76
C LEU A 268 -0.26 -12.48 22.99
N GLU A 269 -0.17 -13.60 22.26
CA GLU A 269 1.00 -14.49 22.35
C GLU A 269 2.22 -13.86 21.67
N ASN A 270 2.01 -13.18 20.53
CA ASN A 270 3.07 -12.63 19.69
C ASN A 270 3.12 -11.08 19.65
N HIS A 271 2.12 -10.40 20.22
CA HIS A 271 2.09 -8.95 20.38
C HIS A 271 1.65 -8.55 21.79
N GLN A 272 2.20 -7.46 22.30
CA GLN A 272 1.70 -6.77 23.49
C GLN A 272 1.43 -5.31 23.13
N PHE A 273 0.59 -4.64 23.90
CA PHE A 273 0.14 -3.28 23.57
C PHE A 273 0.17 -2.38 24.79
N ASN A 274 0.80 -1.21 24.61
CA ASN A 274 0.82 -0.16 25.62
C ASN A 274 0.06 1.07 25.11
N LEU A 275 -0.77 1.67 25.95
CA LEU A 275 -1.35 2.98 25.64
C LEU A 275 -0.26 4.03 25.85
N ASP A 276 0.10 4.74 24.79
CA ASP A 276 1.12 5.80 24.84
C ASP A 276 0.47 7.15 25.18
N THR A 277 -0.49 7.58 24.37
CA THR A 277 -1.20 8.83 24.58
C THR A 277 -2.56 8.84 23.86
N VAL A 278 -3.29 9.93 24.02
CA VAL A 278 -4.50 10.26 23.25
C VAL A 278 -4.19 11.49 22.42
N LEU A 279 -4.51 11.42 21.14
CA LEU A 279 -4.34 12.49 20.16
C LEU A 279 -5.71 12.93 19.63
N VAL A 280 -5.69 13.89 18.71
CA VAL A 280 -6.84 14.29 17.91
C VAL A 280 -6.62 13.90 16.45
N ASP A 281 -7.67 13.45 15.78
CA ASP A 281 -7.73 13.31 14.33
C ASP A 281 -9.06 13.91 13.86
N ASN A 282 -8.98 15.06 13.17
CA ASN A 282 -10.16 15.78 12.69
C ASN A 282 -11.24 16.01 13.76
N ASP A 283 -10.83 16.65 14.86
CA ASP A 283 -11.66 16.97 16.04
C ASP A 283 -12.15 15.73 16.84
N ARG A 284 -11.72 14.51 16.48
CA ARG A 284 -12.05 13.27 17.20
C ARG A 284 -10.87 12.79 18.02
N LYS A 285 -11.13 12.35 19.26
CA LYS A 285 -10.11 11.70 20.09
C LYS A 285 -9.70 10.36 19.49
N ILE A 286 -8.41 10.08 19.49
CA ILE A 286 -7.83 8.84 18.97
C ILE A 286 -6.76 8.33 19.94
N TYR A 287 -6.82 7.05 20.31
CA TYR A 287 -5.76 6.40 21.07
C TYR A 287 -4.55 6.17 20.16
N LYS A 288 -3.36 6.46 20.68
CA LYS A 288 -2.10 5.99 20.11
C LYS A 288 -1.59 4.81 20.94
N ILE A 289 -1.60 3.63 20.35
CA ILE A 289 -1.25 2.36 21.00
C ILE A 289 0.08 1.87 20.44
N GLN A 290 1.08 1.70 21.31
CA GLN A 290 2.36 1.11 20.94
C GLN A 290 2.24 -0.40 20.79
N ILE A 291 2.84 -0.95 19.73
CA ILE A 291 3.00 -2.38 19.53
C ILE A 291 4.35 -2.80 20.12
N LEU A 292 4.30 -3.76 21.04
CA LEU A 292 5.44 -4.35 21.73
C LEU A 292 5.56 -5.83 21.36
N GLU A 293 6.75 -6.39 21.60
CA GLU A 293 7.00 -7.81 21.38
C GLU A 293 6.16 -8.68 22.34
N GLY A 294 5.62 -9.79 21.82
CA GLY A 294 5.00 -10.83 22.63
C GLY A 294 6.00 -11.80 23.24
N ALA A 295 5.48 -12.83 23.91
CA ALA A 295 6.28 -13.93 24.43
C ALA A 295 6.83 -14.82 23.30
N ASP A 296 6.02 -14.99 22.24
CA ASP A 296 6.36 -15.78 21.06
C ASP A 296 6.77 -14.89 19.89
N TYR A 297 7.55 -15.47 18.97
CA TYR A 297 7.89 -14.80 17.73
C TYR A 297 6.71 -14.75 16.75
N VAL A 298 6.72 -13.73 15.91
CA VAL A 298 5.79 -13.61 14.78
C VAL A 298 6.27 -14.49 13.63
N ASP A 299 5.36 -15.36 13.17
CA ASP A 299 5.55 -16.23 12.00
C ASP A 299 4.48 -15.98 10.91
N LEU A 300 4.93 -15.46 9.78
CA LEU A 300 4.08 -15.19 8.63
C LEU A 300 3.62 -16.46 7.89
N ASN A 301 4.33 -17.59 8.06
CA ASN A 301 3.98 -18.90 7.49
C ASN A 301 3.72 -18.86 5.96
N THR A 302 4.44 -18.02 5.21
CA THR A 302 4.16 -17.89 3.78
C THR A 302 4.67 -19.12 3.03
N LYS A 303 3.79 -19.76 2.25
CA LYS A 303 4.09 -21.03 1.58
C LYS A 303 5.35 -20.95 0.70
N GLY A 304 6.39 -21.71 1.08
CA GLY A 304 7.65 -21.76 0.34
C GLY A 304 8.57 -20.56 0.59
N ILE A 305 8.35 -19.82 1.67
CA ILE A 305 9.20 -18.74 2.15
C ILE A 305 9.50 -19.02 3.62
N PHE A 306 10.76 -18.85 4.03
CA PHE A 306 11.11 -18.83 5.44
C PHE A 306 10.98 -17.40 5.95
N ASN A 307 10.02 -17.17 6.83
CA ASN A 307 9.67 -15.87 7.39
C ASN A 307 9.09 -16.00 8.81
N ASP A 308 9.83 -16.73 9.65
CA ASP A 308 9.60 -16.96 11.07
C ASP A 308 10.69 -16.25 11.90
N GLY A 309 10.44 -16.07 13.20
CA GLY A 309 11.42 -15.55 14.15
C GLY A 309 11.50 -14.03 14.20
N TYR A 310 10.38 -13.33 13.96
CA TYR A 310 10.29 -11.88 14.04
C TYR A 310 9.71 -11.40 15.36
N LYS A 311 9.93 -10.12 15.66
CA LYS A 311 9.14 -9.38 16.64
C LYS A 311 8.48 -8.18 15.98
N ALA A 312 7.32 -7.81 16.48
CA ALA A 312 6.59 -6.64 16.03
C ALA A 312 7.07 -5.36 16.74
N ASN A 313 6.98 -4.24 16.03
CA ASN A 313 7.17 -2.89 16.54
C ASN A 313 6.23 -1.95 15.76
N GLY A 314 5.87 -0.81 16.36
CA GLY A 314 5.10 0.23 15.69
C GLY A 314 3.93 0.74 16.51
N TRP A 315 2.89 1.20 15.82
CA TRP A 315 1.79 1.98 16.40
C TRP A 315 0.44 1.62 15.78
N ILE A 316 -0.62 1.63 16.59
CA ILE A 316 -2.00 1.52 16.13
C ILE A 316 -2.77 2.75 16.62
N TYR A 317 -3.53 3.35 15.72
CA TYR A 317 -4.36 4.51 16.01
C TYR A 317 -5.83 4.11 15.96
N ILE A 318 -6.52 4.25 17.10
CA ILE A 318 -7.86 3.69 17.32
C ILE A 318 -8.79 4.80 17.80
N TYR A 319 -9.89 5.04 17.08
CA TYR A 319 -10.84 6.08 17.47
C TYR A 319 -11.41 5.81 18.86
N TRP A 320 -11.46 6.85 19.68
CA TRP A 320 -11.80 6.75 21.10
C TRP A 320 -13.26 6.33 21.33
N ASP A 321 -14.16 6.77 20.44
CA ASP A 321 -15.61 6.58 20.52
C ASP A 321 -16.06 5.21 20.01
N THR A 322 -15.59 4.78 18.85
CA THR A 322 -16.06 3.57 18.15
C THR A 322 -15.12 2.36 18.26
N TYR A 323 -13.90 2.58 18.75
CA TYR A 323 -12.80 1.61 18.67
C TYR A 323 -12.44 1.19 17.23
N ALA A 324 -12.85 1.97 16.23
CA ALA A 324 -12.46 1.75 14.84
C ALA A 324 -10.96 2.04 14.65
N ILE A 325 -10.26 1.16 13.94
CA ILE A 325 -8.84 1.31 13.68
C ILE A 325 -8.66 2.23 12.47
N LYS A 326 -8.02 3.37 12.69
CA LYS A 326 -7.76 4.40 11.67
C LYS A 326 -6.46 4.14 10.91
N LYS A 327 -5.41 3.75 11.63
CA LYS A 327 -4.06 3.59 11.06
C LYS A 327 -3.28 2.52 11.83
N ILE A 328 -2.44 1.79 11.12
CA ILE A 328 -1.49 0.81 11.65
C ILE A 328 -0.12 1.08 11.03
N GLU A 329 0.88 1.29 11.87
CA GLU A 329 2.30 1.30 11.53
C GLU A 329 2.92 0.03 12.14
N TYR A 330 3.48 -0.83 11.31
CA TYR A 330 3.86 -2.19 11.71
C TYR A 330 5.17 -2.63 11.07
N GLU A 331 6.15 -2.93 11.91
CA GLU A 331 7.45 -3.45 11.49
C GLU A 331 7.70 -4.84 12.07
N LEU A 332 8.22 -5.74 11.24
CA LEU A 332 8.73 -7.04 11.66
C LEU A 332 10.25 -7.04 11.62
N ILE A 333 10.84 -7.13 12.81
CA ILE A 333 12.29 -7.09 13.02
C ILE A 333 12.79 -8.49 13.39
N ALA A 334 13.83 -8.96 12.71
CA ALA A 334 14.44 -10.26 12.95
C ALA A 334 14.90 -10.39 14.41
N ALA A 335 14.37 -11.40 15.10
CA ALA A 335 14.51 -11.56 16.55
C ALA A 335 15.20 -12.88 16.94
N SER A 336 14.81 -14.01 16.34
CA SER A 336 15.48 -15.29 16.57
C SER A 336 16.90 -15.30 15.98
N ASP A 337 17.81 -16.08 16.55
CA ASP A 337 19.21 -16.14 16.07
C ASP A 337 19.30 -16.60 14.61
N ALA A 338 18.48 -17.60 14.25
CA ALA A 338 18.38 -18.09 12.88
C ALA A 338 17.90 -17.00 11.92
N GLN A 339 16.87 -16.24 12.31
CA GLN A 339 16.32 -15.20 11.47
C GLN A 339 17.25 -13.98 11.38
N LYS A 340 17.89 -13.55 12.48
CA LYS A 340 18.91 -12.49 12.48
C LYS A 340 20.07 -12.82 11.54
N SER A 341 20.63 -14.03 11.66
CA SER A 341 21.73 -14.49 10.81
C SER A 341 21.32 -14.51 9.33
N ARG A 342 20.13 -15.06 9.04
CA ARG A 342 19.59 -15.11 7.68
C ARG A 342 19.36 -13.71 7.11
N SER A 343 18.71 -12.82 7.84
CA SER A 343 18.39 -11.47 7.36
C SER A 343 19.64 -10.66 7.09
N LYS A 344 20.65 -10.72 7.97
CA LYS A 344 21.95 -10.08 7.71
C LYS A 344 22.67 -10.67 6.50
N THR A 345 22.68 -11.99 6.35
CA THR A 345 23.41 -12.65 5.25
C THR A 345 22.77 -12.40 3.88
N LEU A 346 21.44 -12.42 3.82
CA LEU A 346 20.70 -12.35 2.56
C LEU A 346 20.30 -10.93 2.16
N PHE A 347 20.11 -10.04 3.14
CA PHE A 347 19.47 -8.74 2.93
C PHE A 347 20.23 -7.54 3.53
N ASP A 348 21.25 -7.79 4.37
CA ASP A 348 21.98 -6.75 5.12
C ASP A 348 21.08 -5.81 5.94
N THR A 349 19.96 -6.34 6.44
CA THR A 349 19.02 -5.64 7.33
C THR A 349 18.45 -6.61 8.34
N ASN A 350 17.92 -6.10 9.45
CA ASN A 350 17.09 -6.87 10.37
C ASN A 350 15.60 -6.59 10.18
N VAL A 351 15.23 -5.51 9.49
CA VAL A 351 13.83 -5.20 9.19
C VAL A 351 13.41 -6.07 8.00
N GLY A 352 12.53 -7.03 8.26
CA GLY A 352 12.01 -7.93 7.23
C GLY A 352 10.77 -7.39 6.54
N HIS A 353 9.94 -6.66 7.28
CA HIS A 353 8.70 -6.08 6.76
C HIS A 353 8.46 -4.74 7.43
N LYS A 354 8.13 -3.71 6.66
CA LYS A 354 7.63 -2.43 7.16
C LYS A 354 6.32 -2.14 6.43
N LEU A 355 5.26 -1.92 7.19
CA LEU A 355 3.90 -1.80 6.70
C LEU A 355 3.24 -0.59 7.35
N GLU A 356 2.65 0.29 6.55
CA GLU A 356 1.71 1.31 7.01
C GLU A 356 0.38 1.06 6.32
N VAL A 357 -0.72 1.01 7.07
CA VAL A 357 -2.07 0.88 6.53
C VAL A 357 -2.94 1.95 7.17
N SER A 358 -3.61 2.76 6.37
CA SER A 358 -4.63 3.69 6.85
C SER A 358 -5.99 3.32 6.29
N TYR A 359 -7.02 3.68 7.06
CA TYR A 359 -8.41 3.47 6.73
C TYR A 359 -9.14 4.80 6.66
N MET A 360 -10.17 4.88 5.82
CA MET A 360 -11.08 6.01 5.75
C MET A 360 -12.48 5.60 6.17
N GLU A 361 -13.16 6.49 6.87
CA GLU A 361 -14.55 6.30 7.23
C GLU A 361 -15.46 6.76 6.07
N TYR A 362 -16.34 5.89 5.62
CA TYR A 362 -17.34 6.19 4.60
C TYR A 362 -18.62 5.44 4.95
N ASN A 363 -19.76 6.13 5.06
CA ASN A 363 -21.03 5.53 5.51
C ASN A 363 -20.88 4.70 6.80
N ASP A 364 -20.23 5.27 7.82
CA ASP A 364 -20.00 4.68 9.15
C ASP A 364 -19.18 3.38 9.17
N LYS A 365 -18.51 3.03 8.06
CA LYS A 365 -17.62 1.87 7.93
C LYS A 365 -16.21 2.29 7.52
N MET A 366 -15.22 1.49 7.90
CA MET A 366 -13.80 1.73 7.64
C MET A 366 -13.33 0.96 6.39
N TYR A 367 -12.93 1.69 5.37
CA TYR A 367 -12.42 1.19 4.09
C TYR A 367 -10.90 1.39 3.99
N LEU A 368 -10.21 0.60 3.17
CA LEU A 368 -8.78 0.79 2.99
C LEU A 368 -8.56 2.12 2.27
N ASN A 369 -7.64 2.92 2.77
CA ASN A 369 -7.32 4.23 2.19
C ASN A 369 -5.93 4.22 1.56
N TYR A 370 -4.93 3.83 2.35
CA TYR A 370 -3.53 3.78 1.90
C TYR A 370 -2.79 2.58 2.47
N ILE A 371 -1.89 2.01 1.69
CA ILE A 371 -0.95 0.98 2.11
C ILE A 371 0.45 1.37 1.64
N TYR A 372 1.41 1.41 2.55
CA TYR A 372 2.84 1.38 2.24
C TYR A 372 3.39 0.04 2.71
N TYR A 373 4.10 -0.69 1.84
CA TYR A 373 4.73 -1.95 2.20
C TYR A 373 6.15 -2.04 1.64
N GLU A 374 7.13 -2.14 2.54
CA GLU A 374 8.54 -2.31 2.24
C GLU A 374 9.04 -3.67 2.73
N THR A 375 9.78 -4.38 1.88
CA THR A 375 10.40 -5.68 2.18
C THR A 375 11.73 -5.82 1.45
N PRO A 376 12.79 -6.39 2.07
CA PRO A 376 13.99 -6.72 1.35
C PRO A 376 13.73 -7.85 0.34
N LYS A 377 14.50 -7.85 -0.75
CA LYS A 377 14.35 -8.78 -1.87
C LYS A 377 15.62 -9.55 -2.16
N LEU A 378 15.49 -10.86 -2.33
CA LEU A 378 16.61 -11.74 -2.66
C LEU A 378 16.82 -11.77 -4.18
N VAL A 379 17.81 -11.02 -4.66
CA VAL A 379 18.29 -11.09 -6.05
C VAL A 379 19.57 -11.91 -6.20
N ASN A 380 20.37 -12.03 -5.12
CA ASN A 380 21.63 -12.79 -5.04
C ASN A 380 22.63 -12.49 -6.18
N VAL A 381 22.81 -11.20 -6.47
CA VAL A 381 23.76 -10.69 -7.47
C VAL A 381 25.02 -10.12 -6.82
N GLY A 382 26.05 -9.87 -7.64
CA GLY A 382 27.40 -9.50 -7.20
C GLY A 382 28.42 -10.63 -7.40
N ASP A 383 29.68 -10.24 -7.65
CA ASP A 383 30.76 -11.20 -7.88
C ASP A 383 31.15 -11.88 -6.57
N LYS A 384 30.92 -13.19 -6.50
CA LYS A 384 31.25 -14.02 -5.33
C LYS A 384 32.73 -14.41 -5.26
N THR A 385 33.50 -14.08 -6.31
CA THR A 385 34.94 -14.36 -6.37
C THR A 385 35.77 -13.26 -5.71
N ILE A 386 35.19 -12.06 -5.54
CA ILE A 386 35.81 -10.97 -4.77
C ILE A 386 35.91 -11.41 -3.31
N LYS A 387 37.11 -11.35 -2.75
CA LYS A 387 37.32 -11.71 -1.35
C LYS A 387 36.57 -10.73 -0.44
N PRO A 388 36.07 -11.14 0.74
CA PRO A 388 35.34 -10.25 1.65
C PRO A 388 36.07 -8.93 1.99
N GLU A 389 37.40 -8.97 1.98
CA GLU A 389 38.32 -7.85 2.23
C GLU A 389 38.41 -6.85 1.07
N GLU A 390 38.06 -7.29 -0.15
CA GLU A 390 38.15 -6.53 -1.40
C GLU A 390 36.77 -5.98 -1.85
N VAL A 391 35.68 -6.35 -1.17
CA VAL A 391 34.33 -5.85 -1.48
C VAL A 391 34.24 -4.37 -1.13
N THR A 392 34.08 -3.51 -2.13
CA THR A 392 33.92 -2.08 -1.92
C THR A 392 32.57 -1.74 -1.30
N LYS A 393 32.42 -0.52 -0.79
CA LYS A 393 31.11 -0.02 -0.32
C LYS A 393 30.09 -0.02 -1.46
N GLU A 394 30.50 0.40 -2.64
CA GLU A 394 29.65 0.43 -3.85
C GLU A 394 29.16 -0.97 -4.22
N ASP A 395 30.02 -2.00 -4.15
CA ASP A 395 29.63 -3.39 -4.39
C ASP A 395 28.61 -3.90 -3.37
N ARG A 396 28.73 -3.48 -2.10
CA ARG A 396 27.74 -3.83 -1.06
C ARG A 396 26.42 -3.12 -1.30
N ASP A 397 26.46 -1.83 -1.62
CA ASP A 397 25.28 -1.00 -1.81
C ASP A 397 24.51 -1.41 -3.08
N ALA A 398 25.20 -1.93 -4.09
CA ALA A 398 24.58 -2.46 -5.31
C ALA A 398 23.91 -3.84 -5.12
N ARG A 399 24.31 -4.61 -4.11
CA ARG A 399 23.94 -6.03 -3.94
C ARG A 399 22.58 -6.28 -3.30
N PHE A 400 22.15 -5.43 -2.37
CA PHE A 400 20.94 -5.67 -1.56
C PHE A 400 19.77 -4.83 -2.05
N TYR A 401 18.67 -5.50 -2.37
CA TYR A 401 17.50 -4.88 -2.97
C TYR A 401 16.37 -4.77 -1.96
N TYR A 402 15.55 -3.76 -2.15
CA TYR A 402 14.29 -3.52 -1.45
C TYR A 402 13.19 -3.34 -2.46
N THR A 403 12.01 -3.83 -2.09
CA THR A 403 10.77 -3.56 -2.80
C THR A 403 9.89 -2.71 -1.93
N VAL A 404 9.34 -1.64 -2.51
CA VAL A 404 8.31 -0.80 -1.91
C VAL A 404 7.05 -0.89 -2.77
N GLN A 405 5.91 -1.12 -2.14
CA GLN A 405 4.59 -1.07 -2.77
C GLN A 405 3.72 -0.07 -2.02
N GLU A 406 3.24 0.91 -2.76
CA GLU A 406 2.30 1.90 -2.27
C GLU A 406 0.97 1.72 -2.99
N VAL A 407 -0.13 1.73 -2.25
CA VAL A 407 -1.48 1.63 -2.78
C VAL A 407 -2.30 2.78 -2.19
N LEU A 408 -2.87 3.62 -3.04
CA LEU A 408 -3.83 4.66 -2.66
C LEU A 408 -5.19 4.31 -3.27
N PHE A 409 -6.21 4.13 -2.44
CA PHE A 409 -7.58 3.96 -2.90
C PHE A 409 -8.25 5.32 -3.07
N THR A 410 -8.93 5.50 -4.19
CA THR A 410 -9.47 6.80 -4.62
C THR A 410 -10.98 6.80 -4.83
N GLU A 411 -11.60 5.61 -4.81
CA GLU A 411 -13.04 5.45 -5.07
C GLU A 411 -13.54 4.18 -4.37
N ILE A 412 -14.69 4.29 -3.70
CA ILE A 412 -15.40 3.16 -3.08
C ILE A 412 -16.74 3.00 -3.77
N ILE A 413 -17.05 1.80 -4.26
CA ILE A 413 -18.31 1.48 -4.94
C ILE A 413 -19.05 0.42 -4.11
N VAL A 414 -20.17 0.84 -3.53
CA VAL A 414 -21.06 -0.02 -2.71
C VAL A 414 -22.39 -0.34 -3.39
N ASP A 415 -22.61 0.20 -4.59
CA ASP A 415 -23.83 -0.05 -5.37
C ASP A 415 -23.94 -1.54 -5.75
N PRO A 416 -24.99 -2.26 -5.31
CA PRO A 416 -25.07 -3.71 -5.51
C PRO A 416 -25.08 -4.14 -6.98
N GLU A 417 -25.66 -3.34 -7.88
CA GLU A 417 -25.72 -3.67 -9.31
C GLU A 417 -24.32 -3.56 -9.95
N GLN A 418 -23.59 -2.48 -9.68
CA GLN A 418 -22.21 -2.31 -10.13
C GLN A 418 -21.28 -3.37 -9.56
N VAL A 419 -21.41 -3.68 -8.26
CA VAL A 419 -20.61 -4.72 -7.61
C VAL A 419 -20.89 -6.09 -8.23
N ALA A 420 -22.16 -6.43 -8.47
CA ALA A 420 -22.55 -7.70 -9.10
C ALA A 420 -22.07 -7.78 -10.57
N GLN A 421 -22.14 -6.68 -11.32
CA GLN A 421 -21.65 -6.62 -12.69
C GLN A 421 -20.12 -6.86 -12.75
N ALA A 422 -19.36 -6.22 -11.87
CA ALA A 422 -17.90 -6.34 -11.82
C ALA A 422 -17.45 -7.78 -11.53
N GLN A 423 -18.23 -8.57 -10.77
CA GLN A 423 -17.87 -9.96 -10.49
C GLN A 423 -17.76 -10.84 -11.74
N ASN A 424 -18.48 -10.49 -12.82
CA ASN A 424 -18.48 -11.26 -14.07
C ASN A 424 -17.25 -11.00 -14.96
N GLN A 425 -16.37 -10.06 -14.57
CA GLN A 425 -15.17 -9.76 -15.34
C GLN A 425 -14.08 -10.82 -15.12
N THR A 426 -13.08 -10.83 -16.02
CA THR A 426 -11.86 -11.61 -15.80
C THR A 426 -10.98 -10.85 -14.80
N TRP A 427 -10.62 -11.49 -13.70
CA TRP A 427 -9.75 -10.93 -12.67
C TRP A 427 -8.31 -11.34 -12.93
N ASP A 428 -7.41 -10.36 -13.08
CA ASP A 428 -5.99 -10.58 -13.27
C ASP A 428 -5.16 -9.63 -12.39
N SER A 429 -4.51 -10.20 -11.38
CA SER A 429 -3.71 -9.50 -10.38
C SER A 429 -2.24 -9.30 -10.79
N ASP A 430 -1.83 -9.75 -11.98
CA ASP A 430 -0.43 -9.69 -12.42
C ASP A 430 0.00 -8.26 -12.77
N LEU A 431 0.60 -7.60 -11.77
CA LEU A 431 1.20 -6.28 -11.86
C LEU A 431 2.35 -6.20 -12.88
N PHE A 432 3.02 -7.32 -13.15
CA PHE A 432 4.26 -7.36 -13.94
C PHE A 432 4.01 -7.72 -15.41
N LEU A 433 2.79 -8.11 -15.76
CA LEU A 433 2.40 -8.42 -17.12
C LEU A 433 2.38 -7.13 -17.97
N PRO A 434 3.06 -7.09 -19.14
CA PRO A 434 2.93 -5.95 -20.05
C PRO A 434 1.48 -5.82 -20.56
N ARG A 435 0.92 -4.61 -20.51
CA ARG A 435 -0.36 -4.26 -21.15
C ARG A 435 -0.18 -3.04 -22.06
N PRO A 436 -1.09 -2.79 -23.02
CA PRO A 436 -1.05 -1.59 -23.86
C PRO A 436 -1.13 -0.31 -23.02
N TYR A 437 -0.32 0.69 -23.37
CA TYR A 437 -0.32 1.99 -22.68
C TYR A 437 -1.47 2.88 -23.15
N ASN A 438 -2.27 3.38 -22.22
CA ASN A 438 -3.37 4.32 -22.48
C ASN A 438 -3.05 5.72 -21.92
N LYS A 439 -2.56 6.62 -22.78
CA LYS A 439 -2.16 7.97 -22.38
C LYS A 439 -3.31 8.82 -21.81
N ASP A 440 -4.50 8.72 -22.40
CA ASP A 440 -5.64 9.54 -22.02
C ASP A 440 -6.21 9.13 -20.66
N PHE A 441 -6.14 7.84 -20.32
CA PHE A 441 -6.46 7.35 -18.99
C PHE A 441 -5.53 7.98 -17.94
N TRP A 442 -4.22 7.84 -18.11
CA TRP A 442 -3.22 8.31 -17.15
C TRP A 442 -3.20 9.83 -16.97
N LYS A 443 -3.69 10.59 -17.95
CA LYS A 443 -3.82 12.05 -17.83
C LYS A 443 -4.90 12.49 -16.84
N ASN A 444 -5.93 11.66 -16.63
CA ASN A 444 -7.12 12.00 -15.84
C ASN A 444 -7.30 11.10 -14.61
N TYR A 445 -6.34 10.20 -14.34
CA TYR A 445 -6.40 9.28 -13.21
C TYR A 445 -5.64 9.86 -12.02
N ASN A 446 -6.24 9.84 -10.84
CA ASN A 446 -5.57 10.28 -9.62
C ASN A 446 -4.44 9.30 -9.29
N THR A 447 -3.23 9.85 -9.14
CA THR A 447 -2.02 9.08 -8.81
C THR A 447 -1.39 9.66 -7.56
N LEU A 448 -0.53 8.89 -6.88
CA LEU A 448 0.29 9.42 -5.81
C LEU A 448 1.27 10.43 -6.39
N LEU A 449 1.31 11.63 -5.81
CA LEU A 449 2.28 12.63 -6.24
C LEU A 449 3.69 12.13 -5.93
N GLU A 450 4.55 12.16 -6.94
CA GLU A 450 5.98 11.85 -6.78
C GLU A 450 6.64 12.82 -5.80
N ASN A 451 7.50 12.30 -4.93
CA ASN A 451 8.47 13.13 -4.21
C ASN A 451 9.70 13.42 -5.11
N GLU A 452 10.60 14.29 -4.64
CA GLU A 452 11.79 14.68 -5.42
C GLU A 452 12.72 13.49 -5.77
N GLU A 453 12.82 12.48 -4.89
CA GLU A 453 13.58 11.26 -5.21
C GLU A 453 12.90 10.42 -6.31
N GLU A 454 11.57 10.38 -6.32
CA GLU A 454 10.76 9.64 -7.29
C GLU A 454 10.70 10.35 -8.66
N GLU A 455 10.68 11.67 -8.68
CA GLU A 455 10.81 12.43 -9.94
C GLU A 455 12.17 12.14 -10.58
N LYS A 456 13.25 12.23 -9.80
CA LYS A 456 14.59 11.89 -10.25
C LYS A 456 14.69 10.44 -10.74
N LEU A 457 14.04 9.52 -10.02
CA LEU A 457 13.92 8.12 -10.42
C LEU A 457 13.31 7.99 -11.82
N ILE A 458 12.17 8.62 -12.06
CA ILE A 458 11.47 8.55 -13.34
C ILE A 458 12.35 9.12 -14.45
N ASP A 459 13.02 10.24 -14.19
CA ASP A 459 13.95 10.86 -15.14
C ASP A 459 15.14 9.96 -15.47
N ASP A 460 15.81 9.39 -14.46
CA ASP A 460 16.95 8.48 -14.64
C ASP A 460 16.56 7.24 -15.45
N LEU A 461 15.38 6.66 -15.17
CA LEU A 461 14.86 5.51 -15.91
C LEU A 461 14.47 5.89 -17.36
N THR A 462 13.95 7.09 -17.57
CA THR A 462 13.57 7.60 -18.90
C THR A 462 14.80 7.91 -19.75
N GLN A 463 15.85 8.49 -19.16
CA GLN A 463 17.13 8.72 -19.84
C GLN A 463 17.77 7.40 -20.24
N LYS A 464 17.88 6.44 -19.30
CA LYS A 464 18.41 5.10 -19.60
C LYS A 464 17.60 4.41 -20.69
N TYR A 465 16.26 4.59 -20.73
CA TYR A 465 15.42 4.05 -21.80
C TYR A 465 15.86 4.53 -23.18
N SER A 466 16.14 5.83 -23.31
CA SER A 466 16.51 6.43 -24.59
C SER A 466 17.81 5.85 -25.18
N LEU A 467 18.69 5.31 -24.33
CA LEU A 467 19.97 4.71 -24.72
C LEU A 467 19.85 3.30 -25.31
N TYR A 468 18.71 2.62 -25.14
CA TYR A 468 18.47 1.25 -25.64
C TYR A 468 17.49 1.21 -26.83
N LYS A 469 17.24 2.36 -27.47
CA LYS A 469 16.23 2.52 -28.53
C LYS A 469 16.76 2.23 -29.96
N ASP A 470 17.93 1.61 -30.08
CA ASP A 470 18.53 1.19 -31.35
C ASP A 470 18.18 -0.26 -31.74
#